data_AF-G5A3J1-F1
#
_entry.id   AF-G5A3J1-F1
#
_cell.length_a   1.000
_cell.length_b   1.000
_cell.length_c   1.000
_cell.angle_alpha   90.00
_cell.angle_beta   90.00
_cell.angle_gamma   90.00
#
_symmetry.space_group_name_H-M   'P 1'
#
loop_
_entity.id
_entity.type
_entity.pdbx_description
1 polymer ?
#
loop_
_entity_poly.entity_id
_entity_poly.type
_entity_poly.pdbx_seq_one_letter_code
_entity_poly.pdbx_strand_id
1 'polypeptide(L)'
;MLAAVTKSFVRAAGAASTRRAPLLSAQVSLFSTEAATPAPAAEQPKRTKLKIPTKRAASLLQQLEAEAVAKAAEGKDIDNFKPGDSVEVQYLLSRTGSRVQRVKGVVLARRNRGTGSSFVIRNHIGGYGYEQKIFLHSPLLQSVKVLQEAFIHKGKKRVRRAKLFYLREKAPSFTTV
;
A
#
# COMPACT_ATOMS: atom_id res chain seq x y z
N MET A 1 49.01 -16.09 23.25
CA MET A 1 48.40 -16.62 24.49
C MET A 1 47.04 -17.21 24.12
N LEU A 2 47.01 -18.35 23.41
CA LEU A 2 46.87 -19.73 23.93
C LEU A 2 45.53 -19.98 24.64
N ALA A 3 44.59 -20.67 23.98
CA ALA A 3 44.10 -22.00 24.37
C ALA A 3 42.99 -22.48 23.41
N ALA A 4 43.26 -23.58 22.72
CA ALA A 4 42.27 -24.44 22.09
C ALA A 4 41.81 -25.48 23.12
N VAL A 5 40.52 -25.83 23.18
CA VAL A 5 40.07 -27.12 23.71
C VAL A 5 38.89 -27.61 22.87
N THR A 6 39.18 -28.65 22.10
CA THR A 6 38.26 -29.56 21.43
C THR A 6 37.62 -30.51 22.44
N LYS A 7 36.35 -30.88 22.23
CA LYS A 7 35.78 -32.12 22.77
C LYS A 7 34.96 -32.84 21.71
N SER A 8 35.64 -33.82 21.12
CA SER A 8 35.14 -35.01 20.45
C SER A 8 34.42 -35.97 21.41
N PHE A 9 33.37 -36.65 20.95
CA PHE A 9 33.04 -38.08 21.19
C PHE A 9 31.71 -38.38 20.45
N VAL A 10 31.65 -39.06 19.29
CA VAL A 10 31.83 -40.50 18.98
C VAL A 10 30.84 -41.45 19.69
N ARG A 11 29.97 -42.11 18.90
CA ARG A 11 29.81 -43.59 18.72
C ARG A 11 28.55 -43.83 17.88
N ALA A 12 28.61 -44.18 16.59
CA ALA A 12 28.98 -45.45 15.95
C ALA A 12 27.98 -46.62 16.12
N ALA A 13 27.63 -47.18 14.95
CA ALA A 13 27.41 -48.60 14.63
C ALA A 13 25.97 -49.07 14.35
N GLY A 14 25.80 -49.67 13.17
CA GLY A 14 24.67 -50.53 12.82
C GLY A 14 24.55 -50.79 11.32
N ALA A 15 25.49 -51.53 10.74
CA ALA A 15 25.44 -52.00 9.36
C ALA A 15 24.80 -53.40 9.26
N ALA A 16 24.01 -53.63 8.20
CA ALA A 16 23.72 -54.94 7.58
C ALA A 16 23.01 -54.65 6.24
N SER A 17 23.64 -54.73 5.06
CA SER A 17 24.07 -55.93 4.30
C SER A 17 23.00 -57.02 4.21
N THR A 18 22.25 -57.06 3.11
CA THR A 18 22.07 -58.28 2.32
C THR A 18 21.81 -57.93 0.85
N ARG A 19 22.71 -58.42 -0.01
CA ARG A 19 22.58 -58.49 -1.46
C ARG A 19 21.47 -59.47 -1.84
N ARG A 20 20.73 -59.19 -2.92
CA ARG A 20 20.45 -60.14 -4.02
C ARG A 20 19.59 -59.48 -5.09
N ALA A 21 20.19 -59.26 -6.25
CA ALA A 21 19.47 -59.23 -7.52
C ALA A 21 19.09 -60.67 -7.91
N PRO A 22 18.03 -60.85 -8.72
CA PRO A 22 18.04 -61.88 -9.74
C PRO A 22 17.96 -61.27 -11.14
N LEU A 23 18.76 -61.87 -12.01
CA LEU A 23 18.81 -61.69 -13.45
C LEU A 23 17.66 -62.45 -14.13
N LEU A 24 17.12 -61.82 -15.18
CA LEU A 24 16.49 -62.36 -16.39
C LEU A 24 15.43 -63.46 -16.31
N SER A 25 14.26 -63.16 -16.90
CA SER A 25 13.72 -63.97 -18.01
C SER A 25 12.56 -63.25 -18.74
N ALA A 26 12.69 -63.09 -20.07
CA ALA A 26 11.64 -63.18 -21.12
C ALA A 26 10.37 -62.27 -20.99
N GLN A 27 9.84 -61.56 -21.98
CA GLN A 27 9.97 -61.51 -23.45
C GLN A 27 9.33 -60.18 -23.95
N VAL A 28 9.87 -59.68 -25.07
CA VAL A 28 9.23 -58.93 -26.19
C VAL A 28 7.89 -58.21 -25.94
N SER A 29 7.88 -56.88 -26.06
CA SER A 29 6.74 -56.14 -26.62
C SER A 29 7.24 -55.09 -27.63
N LEU A 30 6.96 -55.40 -28.90
CA LEU A 30 7.10 -54.55 -30.08
C LEU A 30 6.21 -53.32 -29.98
N PHE A 31 6.67 -52.24 -29.32
CA PHE A 31 6.11 -50.91 -29.54
C PHE A 31 7.22 -49.88 -29.43
N SER A 32 7.73 -49.47 -30.60
CA SER A 32 8.26 -48.11 -30.74
C SER A 32 7.08 -47.16 -30.62
N THR A 33 6.94 -46.53 -29.46
CA THR A 33 6.34 -45.20 -29.37
C THR A 33 7.37 -44.30 -28.70
N GLU A 34 8.00 -43.51 -29.57
CA GLU A 34 8.48 -42.15 -29.34
C GLU A 34 8.60 -41.71 -27.87
N ALA A 35 9.83 -41.37 -27.50
CA ALA A 35 10.12 -40.64 -26.28
C ALA A 35 9.32 -39.34 -26.26
N ALA A 36 8.14 -39.38 -25.64
CA ALA A 36 7.42 -38.20 -25.22
C ALA A 36 8.26 -37.53 -24.15
N THR A 37 8.89 -36.41 -24.51
CA THR A 37 9.38 -35.40 -23.59
C THR A 37 8.31 -35.21 -22.51
N PRO A 38 8.61 -35.39 -21.20
CA PRO A 38 7.63 -35.09 -20.18
C PRO A 38 7.34 -33.59 -20.28
N ALA A 39 6.17 -33.26 -20.83
CA ALA A 39 5.62 -31.92 -20.74
C ALA A 39 5.76 -31.47 -19.28
N PRO A 40 6.28 -30.25 -19.02
CA PRO A 40 6.51 -29.79 -17.67
C PRO A 40 5.19 -29.93 -16.94
N ALA A 41 5.22 -30.72 -15.86
CA ALA A 41 4.07 -31.06 -15.06
C ALA A 41 3.17 -29.83 -14.92
N ALA A 42 1.98 -29.90 -15.53
CA ALA A 42 0.94 -28.92 -15.31
C ALA A 42 0.74 -28.85 -13.80
N GLU A 43 1.29 -27.79 -13.20
CA GLU A 43 1.27 -27.56 -11.77
C GLU A 43 -0.21 -27.45 -11.42
N GLN A 44 -0.80 -28.54 -10.92
CA GLN A 44 -2.22 -28.56 -10.61
C GLN A 44 -2.49 -27.37 -9.68
N PRO A 45 -3.46 -26.50 -9.98
CA PRO A 45 -3.71 -25.33 -9.16
C PRO A 45 -4.00 -25.85 -7.75
N LYS A 46 -3.06 -25.58 -6.84
CA LYS A 46 -3.12 -26.03 -5.44
C LYS A 46 -4.51 -25.71 -4.95
N ARG A 47 -5.31 -26.73 -4.57
CA ARG A 47 -6.70 -26.56 -4.10
C ARG A 47 -6.72 -25.58 -2.94
N THR A 48 -6.93 -24.30 -3.23
CA THR A 48 -7.00 -23.27 -2.20
C THR A 48 -8.30 -23.48 -1.46
N LYS A 49 -8.22 -23.70 -0.14
CA LYS A 49 -9.41 -23.76 0.72
C LYS A 49 -10.21 -22.48 0.49
N LEU A 50 -11.42 -22.62 -0.07
CA LEU A 50 -12.27 -21.48 -0.37
C LEU A 50 -12.72 -20.85 0.96
N LYS A 51 -12.49 -19.55 1.11
CA LYS A 51 -13.03 -18.79 2.24
C LYS A 51 -14.57 -18.86 2.20
N ILE A 52 -15.18 -18.73 3.38
CA ILE A 52 -16.63 -18.50 3.52
C ILE A 52 -17.06 -17.39 2.54
N PRO A 53 -18.21 -17.50 1.84
CA PRO A 53 -18.60 -16.54 0.79
C PRO A 53 -18.51 -15.07 1.20
N THR A 54 -18.90 -14.73 2.43
CA THR A 54 -18.80 -13.37 2.99
C THR A 54 -17.35 -12.88 3.11
N LYS A 55 -16.44 -13.74 3.60
CA LYS A 55 -15.01 -13.44 3.68
C LYS A 55 -14.36 -13.35 2.30
N ARG A 56 -14.84 -14.14 1.33
CA ARG A 56 -14.39 -14.05 -0.07
C ARG A 56 -14.82 -12.72 -0.69
N ALA A 57 -16.09 -12.33 -0.53
CA ALA A 57 -16.61 -11.06 -1.02
C ALA A 57 -15.85 -9.86 -0.43
N ALA A 58 -15.59 -9.84 0.88
CA ALA A 58 -14.80 -8.80 1.52
C ALA A 58 -13.36 -8.72 0.95
N SER A 59 -12.73 -9.88 0.72
CA SER A 59 -11.41 -9.95 0.10
C SER A 59 -11.39 -9.39 -1.33
N LEU A 60 -12.42 -9.70 -2.12
CA LEU A 60 -12.56 -9.19 -3.49
C LEU A 60 -12.81 -7.68 -3.50
N LEU A 61 -13.66 -7.16 -2.61
CA LEU A 61 -13.89 -5.73 -2.47
C LEU A 61 -12.61 -4.97 -2.13
N GLN A 62 -11.79 -5.50 -1.22
CA GLN A 62 -10.52 -4.90 -0.86
C GLN A 62 -9.52 -4.86 -2.04
N GLN A 63 -9.52 -5.90 -2.88
CA GLN A 63 -8.70 -5.94 -4.10
C GLN A 63 -9.17 -4.88 -5.11
N LEU A 64 -10.48 -4.80 -5.36
CA LEU A 64 -11.05 -3.80 -6.26
C LEU A 64 -10.80 -2.36 -5.77
N GLU A 65 -10.90 -2.11 -4.46
CA GLU A 65 -10.57 -0.81 -3.88
C GLU A 65 -9.08 -0.47 -4.07
N ALA A 66 -8.17 -1.42 -3.88
CA ALA A 66 -6.75 -1.21 -4.07
C ALA A 66 -6.41 -0.92 -5.54
N GLU A 67 -6.99 -1.66 -6.48
CA GLU A 67 -6.85 -1.42 -7.92
C GLU A 67 -7.38 -0.04 -8.33
N ALA A 68 -8.54 0.36 -7.81
CA ALA A 68 -9.11 1.68 -8.08
C ALA A 68 -8.22 2.82 -7.56
N VAL A 69 -7.63 2.65 -6.37
CA VAL A 69 -6.69 3.61 -5.78
C VAL A 69 -5.41 3.71 -6.61
N ALA A 70 -4.85 2.58 -7.04
CA ALA A 70 -3.65 2.56 -7.89
C ALA A 70 -3.89 3.33 -9.20
N LYS A 71 -4.95 2.98 -9.92
CA LYS A 71 -5.37 3.67 -11.16
C LYS A 71 -5.58 5.16 -10.96
N ALA A 72 -6.14 5.57 -9.82
CA ALA A 72 -6.41 6.99 -9.55
C ALA A 72 -5.19 7.77 -9.05
N ALA A 73 -4.13 7.09 -8.61
CA ALA A 73 -2.87 7.68 -8.17
C ALA A 73 -1.86 7.81 -9.33
N GLU A 74 -2.00 7.01 -10.38
CA GLU A 74 -1.19 7.11 -11.60
C GLU A 74 -1.24 8.54 -12.18
N GLY A 75 -0.06 9.14 -12.36
CA GLY A 75 0.10 10.46 -12.98
C GLY A 75 -0.20 11.67 -12.07
N LYS A 76 -0.37 11.50 -10.75
CA LYS A 76 -0.57 12.61 -9.81
C LYS A 76 0.60 12.78 -8.85
N ASP A 77 1.08 14.00 -8.74
CA ASP A 77 2.08 14.39 -7.74
C ASP A 77 1.38 14.75 -6.43
N ILE A 78 1.35 13.79 -5.49
CA ILE A 78 0.74 13.95 -4.17
C ILE A 78 1.80 13.73 -3.10
N ASP A 79 2.19 14.80 -2.43
CA ASP A 79 3.10 14.73 -1.29
C ASP A 79 2.43 14.06 -0.07
N ASN A 80 3.24 13.46 0.81
CA ASN A 80 2.72 12.87 2.03
C ASN A 80 2.54 13.92 3.13
N PHE A 81 1.33 14.46 3.26
CA PHE A 81 0.99 15.46 4.26
C PHE A 81 0.22 14.90 5.46
N LYS A 82 0.32 15.59 6.60
CA LYS A 82 -0.35 15.27 7.85
C LYS A 82 -1.24 16.43 8.33
N PRO A 83 -2.19 16.16 9.25
CA PRO A 83 -2.96 17.22 9.88
C PRO A 83 -2.04 18.23 10.59
N GLY A 84 -2.25 19.52 10.32
CA GLY A 84 -1.46 20.63 10.84
C GLY A 84 -0.36 21.14 9.93
N ASP A 85 -0.16 20.51 8.77
CA ASP A 85 0.72 21.02 7.71
C ASP A 85 -0.04 22.03 6.83
N SER A 86 0.71 22.96 6.23
CA SER A 86 0.20 23.89 5.22
C SER A 86 0.42 23.31 3.83
N VAL A 87 -0.63 23.31 3.02
CA VAL A 87 -0.67 22.64 1.72
C VAL A 87 -1.21 23.60 0.66
N GLU A 88 -0.58 23.57 -0.51
CA GLU A 88 -1.11 24.16 -1.74
C GLU A 88 -1.69 23.06 -2.62
N VAL A 89 -2.96 23.23 -2.99
CA VAL A 89 -3.69 22.29 -3.84
C VAL A 89 -4.04 22.98 -5.16
N GLN A 90 -3.74 22.29 -6.25
CA GLN A 90 -4.16 22.68 -7.59
C GLN A 90 -5.37 21.86 -8.01
N TYR A 91 -6.48 22.55 -8.31
CA TYR A 91 -7.76 21.95 -8.64
C TYR A 91 -8.28 22.48 -9.96
N LEU A 92 -8.82 21.59 -10.80
CA LEU A 92 -9.46 21.97 -12.05
C LEU A 92 -10.90 22.41 -11.81
N LEU A 93 -11.28 23.61 -12.25
CA LEU A 93 -12.62 24.15 -11.98
C LEU A 93 -13.73 23.40 -12.74
N SER A 94 -13.45 23.01 -13.98
CA SER A 94 -14.40 22.28 -14.83
C SER A 94 -13.66 21.16 -15.56
N ARG A 95 -14.36 20.06 -15.83
CA ARG A 95 -13.78 18.92 -16.54
C ARG A 95 -13.38 19.22 -17.99
N THR A 96 -14.00 20.23 -18.61
CA THR A 96 -13.67 20.68 -19.98
C THR A 96 -12.81 21.93 -20.02
N GLY A 97 -12.75 22.68 -18.91
CA GLY A 97 -12.04 23.96 -18.86
C GLY A 97 -10.63 23.78 -18.33
N SER A 98 -9.64 24.37 -18.99
CA SER A 98 -8.22 24.29 -18.60
C SER A 98 -7.84 25.19 -17.41
N ARG A 99 -8.82 25.87 -16.77
CA ARG A 99 -8.53 26.80 -15.67
C ARG A 99 -8.26 26.04 -14.38
N VAL A 100 -7.01 26.16 -13.93
CA VAL A 100 -6.54 25.62 -12.64
C VAL A 100 -6.72 26.67 -11.55
N GLN A 101 -7.42 26.30 -10.49
CA GLN A 101 -7.53 27.07 -9.26
C GLN A 101 -6.50 26.57 -8.25
N ARG A 102 -5.86 27.50 -7.54
CA ARG A 102 -4.91 27.19 -6.48
C ARG A 102 -5.52 27.55 -5.15
N VAL A 103 -5.60 26.58 -4.24
CA VAL A 103 -6.14 26.76 -2.91
C VAL A 103 -5.04 26.45 -1.91
N LYS A 104 -4.79 27.39 -1.00
CA LYS A 104 -3.80 27.23 0.07
C LYS A 104 -4.52 27.16 1.41
N GLY A 105 -3.95 26.40 2.34
CA GLY A 105 -4.39 26.44 3.73
C GLY A 105 -3.83 25.30 4.56
N VAL A 106 -4.25 25.28 5.83
CA VAL A 106 -3.84 24.27 6.80
C VAL A 106 -4.75 23.05 6.72
N VAL A 107 -4.17 21.85 6.76
CA VAL A 107 -4.93 20.60 6.80
C VAL A 107 -5.52 20.38 8.19
N LEU A 108 -6.84 20.46 8.31
CA LEU A 108 -7.58 20.20 9.55
C LEU A 108 -7.65 18.71 9.88
N ALA A 109 -7.98 17.90 8.87
CA ALA A 109 -8.26 16.48 9.04
C ALA A 109 -8.00 15.73 7.74
N ARG A 110 -7.53 14.50 7.86
CA ARG A 110 -7.39 13.53 6.76
C ARG A 110 -8.19 12.28 7.10
N ARG A 111 -8.99 11.81 6.15
CA ARG A 111 -9.78 10.58 6.22
C ARG A 111 -9.26 9.63 5.16
N ASN A 112 -8.80 8.46 5.59
CA ASN A 112 -8.32 7.40 4.71
C ASN A 112 -9.42 6.34 4.59
N ARG A 113 -10.05 6.22 3.42
CA ARG A 113 -11.13 5.26 3.12
C ARG A 113 -11.03 4.80 1.66
N GLY A 114 -9.92 4.15 1.31
CA GLY A 114 -9.63 3.69 -0.05
C GLY A 114 -9.81 4.81 -1.07
N THR A 115 -10.64 4.59 -2.09
CA THR A 115 -10.99 5.57 -3.12
C THR A 115 -11.66 6.84 -2.56
N GLY A 116 -12.40 6.73 -1.47
CA GLY A 116 -13.10 7.84 -0.80
C GLY A 116 -12.22 8.65 0.16
N SER A 117 -10.90 8.51 0.09
CA SER A 117 -9.98 9.25 0.93
C SER A 117 -10.05 10.75 0.66
N SER A 118 -10.17 11.54 1.71
CA SER A 118 -10.37 12.99 1.63
C SER A 118 -9.68 13.72 2.76
N PHE A 119 -9.46 15.01 2.58
CA PHE A 119 -8.91 15.89 3.59
C PHE A 119 -9.62 17.24 3.55
N VAL A 120 -9.55 17.96 4.66
CA VAL A 120 -10.17 19.26 4.82
C VAL A 120 -9.09 20.30 5.01
N ILE A 121 -9.11 21.34 4.19
CA ILE A 121 -8.24 22.50 4.27
C ILE A 121 -9.03 23.64 4.88
N ARG A 122 -8.36 24.44 5.73
CA ARG A 122 -8.89 25.70 6.22
C ARG A 122 -7.90 26.82 5.92
N ASN A 123 -8.43 27.98 5.52
CA ASN A 123 -7.68 29.23 5.40
C ASN A 123 -8.54 30.40 5.90
N HIS A 124 -7.94 31.54 6.21
CA HIS A 124 -8.65 32.80 6.42
C HIS A 124 -8.19 33.80 5.37
N ILE A 125 -9.10 34.19 4.48
CA ILE A 125 -8.82 35.11 3.36
C ILE A 125 -9.75 36.31 3.52
N GLY A 126 -9.20 37.52 3.51
CA GLY A 126 -9.98 38.76 3.55
C GLY A 126 -10.92 38.88 4.76
N GLY A 127 -10.55 38.31 5.90
CA GLY A 127 -11.38 38.32 7.13
C GLY A 127 -12.40 37.18 7.23
N TYR A 128 -12.61 36.40 6.17
CA TYR A 128 -13.54 35.27 6.16
C TYR A 128 -12.82 33.94 6.32
N GLY A 129 -13.40 33.04 7.11
CA GLY A 129 -12.91 31.67 7.25
C GLY A 129 -13.38 30.80 6.09
N TYR A 130 -12.44 30.29 5.30
CA TYR A 130 -12.68 29.37 4.20
C TYR A 130 -12.35 27.93 4.63
N GLU A 131 -13.29 27.01 4.42
CA GLU A 131 -13.05 25.57 4.58
C GLU A 131 -13.43 24.83 3.30
N GLN A 132 -12.55 23.94 2.85
CA GLN A 132 -12.81 23.11 1.67
C GLN A 132 -12.43 21.66 1.93
N LYS A 133 -13.34 20.76 1.59
CA LYS A 133 -13.10 19.31 1.61
C LYS A 133 -12.71 18.84 0.22
N ILE A 134 -11.57 18.16 0.11
CA ILE A 134 -11.00 17.69 -1.16
C ILE A 134 -10.81 16.17 -1.09
N PHE A 135 -11.12 15.49 -2.19
CA PHE A 135 -10.89 14.06 -2.35
C PHE A 135 -9.54 13.80 -3.01
N LEU A 136 -8.72 12.93 -2.42
CA LEU A 136 -7.35 12.63 -2.90
C LEU A 136 -7.34 11.97 -4.27
N HIS A 137 -8.31 11.09 -4.53
CA HIS A 137 -8.36 10.31 -5.76
C HIS A 137 -9.29 10.94 -6.81
N SER A 138 -9.72 12.19 -6.63
CA SER A 138 -10.55 12.89 -7.60
C SER A 138 -9.79 13.10 -8.92
N PRO A 139 -10.42 12.95 -10.09
CA PRO A 139 -9.80 13.28 -11.38
C PRO A 139 -9.56 14.78 -11.58
N LEU A 140 -10.24 15.63 -10.80
CA LEU A 140 -10.09 17.09 -10.87
C LEU A 140 -8.90 17.61 -10.06
N LEU A 141 -8.31 16.76 -9.21
CA LEU A 141 -7.12 17.09 -8.44
C LEU A 141 -5.87 16.88 -9.30
N GLN A 142 -5.06 17.92 -9.46
CA GLN A 142 -3.83 17.85 -10.25
C GLN A 142 -2.61 17.57 -9.37
N SER A 143 -2.35 18.45 -8.40
CA SER A 143 -1.20 18.32 -7.51
C SER A 143 -1.51 18.78 -6.10
N VAL A 144 -0.81 18.18 -5.15
CA VAL A 144 -0.87 18.53 -3.72
C VAL A 144 0.55 18.68 -3.22
N LYS A 145 0.94 19.93 -2.93
CA LYS A 145 2.29 20.28 -2.47
C LYS A 145 2.28 20.73 -1.02
N VAL A 146 3.20 20.21 -0.22
CA VAL A 146 3.40 20.69 1.16
C VAL A 146 4.23 21.97 1.12
N LEU A 147 3.68 23.07 1.63
CA LEU A 147 4.41 24.33 1.75
C LEU A 147 5.25 24.37 3.01
N GLN A 148 4.64 24.02 4.15
CA GLN A 148 5.29 24.04 5.46
C GLN A 148 4.78 22.90 6.33
N GLU A 149 5.70 22.13 6.90
CA GLU A 149 5.40 21.13 7.90
C GLU A 149 5.13 21.79 9.27
N ALA A 150 4.14 21.28 10.01
CA ALA A 150 3.79 21.75 11.36
C ALA A 150 3.56 23.27 11.48
N PHE A 151 2.79 23.83 10.54
CA PHE A 151 2.47 25.27 10.43
C PHE A 151 1.96 25.88 11.75
N ILE A 152 1.04 25.18 12.43
CA ILE A 152 0.34 25.69 13.63
C ILE A 152 1.27 26.05 14.79
N HIS A 153 2.37 25.30 14.95
CA HIS A 153 3.36 25.54 15.99
C HIS A 153 4.64 26.18 15.43
N LYS A 154 4.59 26.73 14.20
CA LYS A 154 5.73 27.33 13.50
C LYS A 154 6.95 26.40 13.47
N GLY A 155 6.74 25.12 13.15
CA GLY A 155 7.81 24.12 13.07
C GLY A 155 8.33 23.60 14.42
N LYS A 156 7.89 24.13 15.56
CA LYS A 156 8.40 23.71 16.89
C LYS A 156 7.95 22.32 17.30
N LYS A 157 6.71 21.96 16.98
CA LYS A 157 6.11 20.71 17.43
C LYS A 157 5.00 20.25 16.50
N ARG A 158 4.85 18.94 16.36
CA ARG A 158 3.69 18.34 15.68
C ARG A 158 2.43 18.47 16.54
N VAL A 159 1.29 18.60 15.88
CA VAL A 159 0.01 18.69 16.57
C VAL A 159 -0.35 17.32 17.16
N ARG A 160 -0.90 17.33 18.38
CA ARG A 160 -1.22 16.09 19.11
C ARG A 160 -2.54 15.45 18.68
N ARG A 161 -3.49 16.24 18.18
CA ARG A 161 -4.81 15.77 17.75
C ARG A 161 -4.78 15.34 16.29
N ALA A 162 -5.43 14.24 15.95
CA ALA A 162 -5.55 13.77 14.57
C ALA A 162 -6.49 14.62 13.70
N LYS A 163 -7.43 15.33 14.34
CA LYS A 163 -8.36 16.26 13.68
C LYS A 163 -8.38 17.57 14.46
N LEU A 164 -8.23 18.68 13.74
CA LEU A 164 -7.95 20.01 14.30
C LEU A 164 -9.16 20.94 14.25
N PHE A 165 -10.37 20.39 14.42
CA PHE A 165 -11.61 21.18 14.32
C PHE A 165 -11.71 22.32 15.34
N TYR A 166 -10.93 22.27 16.42
CA TYR A 166 -10.82 23.38 17.37
C TYR A 166 -10.27 24.67 16.76
N LEU A 167 -9.59 24.61 15.59
CA LEU A 167 -9.10 25.80 14.89
C LEU A 167 -10.22 26.72 14.38
N ARG A 168 -11.48 26.23 14.36
CA ARG A 168 -12.66 27.05 14.03
C ARG A 168 -12.92 28.16 15.03
N GLU A 169 -12.63 27.89 16.30
CA GLU A 169 -12.86 28.80 17.44
C GLU A 169 -11.59 29.58 17.82
N LYS A 170 -10.46 29.27 17.18
CA LYS A 170 -9.17 29.92 17.49
C LYS A 170 -8.96 31.14 16.61
N ALA A 171 -7.98 31.94 17.02
CA ALA A 171 -7.58 33.13 16.29
C ALA A 171 -7.18 32.79 14.84
N PRO A 172 -7.50 33.66 13.87
CA PRO A 172 -7.21 33.43 12.44
C PRO A 172 -5.72 33.21 12.16
N SER A 173 -4.84 33.77 13.00
CA SER A 173 -3.37 33.61 12.94
C SER A 173 -2.88 32.17 12.82
N PHE A 174 -3.62 31.18 13.34
CA PHE A 174 -3.22 29.77 13.26
C PHE A 174 -3.48 29.12 11.89
N THR A 175 -4.26 29.79 11.04
CA THR A 175 -4.81 29.19 9.83
C THR A 175 -4.64 30.07 8.58
N THR A 176 -4.35 31.36 8.76
CA THR A 176 -3.93 32.25 7.67
C THR A 176 -2.59 31.79 7.11
N VAL A 177 -2.61 31.27 5.88
CA VAL A 177 -1.42 30.85 5.12
C VAL A 177 -1.10 31.87 4.04
#